data_AF-G0UBB8-F1
#
_entry.id   AF-G0UBB8-F1
#
_cell.length_a   1.000
_cell.length_b   1.000
_cell.length_c   1.000
_cell.angle_alpha   90.00
_cell.angle_beta   90.00
_cell.angle_gamma   90.00
#
_symmetry.space_group_name_H-M   'P 1'
#
loop_
_entity.id
_entity.type
_entity.pdbx_description
1 polymer ?
#
loop_
_entity_poly.entity_id
_entity_poly.type
_entity_poly.pdbx_seq_one_letter_code
_entity_poly.pdbx_strand_id
1 'polypeptide(L)'
;MSSTTSIKEAIARFEEAEFRRRTAELSDEAKAEAPRVVASEEPRVLLIGMLPPIVKMDKDVATLTNCEHLALSTNAIEKIGPGLKELKKLKILSLGRNAIRKIEQLDIPQLEQLWLSYNKIDKLTGLDKLKNLKVLYMSNNLISSWTEIDRLANQCPELVEVLFINNPIYNNAPSQQEYRYMVLQRLPRLTKLDGMPVDPEEKEEADRRR
;
A
#
# COMPACT_ATOMS: atom_id res chain seq x y z
N MET A 1 -17.57 -20.36 -14.55
CA MET A 1 -16.35 -19.62 -14.98
C MET A 1 -16.38 -18.30 -14.24
N SER A 2 -15.49 -18.09 -13.26
CA SER A 2 -15.46 -16.82 -12.51
C SER A 2 -14.93 -15.74 -13.46
N SER A 3 -15.79 -14.78 -13.82
CA SER A 3 -15.36 -13.59 -14.56
C SER A 3 -14.45 -12.79 -13.63
N THR A 4 -13.21 -12.54 -14.06
CA THR A 4 -12.24 -11.72 -13.32
C THR A 4 -11.91 -10.50 -14.17
N THR A 5 -11.80 -9.32 -13.56
CA THR A 5 -11.41 -8.12 -14.30
C THR A 5 -9.89 -8.05 -14.42
N SER A 6 -9.40 -7.89 -15.65
CA SER A 6 -7.97 -7.66 -15.90
C SER A 6 -7.58 -6.21 -15.56
N ILE A 7 -6.29 -5.95 -15.34
CA ILE A 7 -5.81 -4.58 -15.10
C ILE A 7 -6.19 -3.66 -16.27
N LYS A 8 -6.07 -4.15 -17.51
CA LYS A 8 -6.44 -3.39 -18.71
C LYS A 8 -7.92 -2.99 -18.72
N GLU A 9 -8.81 -3.91 -18.37
CA GLU A 9 -10.24 -3.59 -18.22
C GLU A 9 -10.52 -2.63 -17.07
N ALA A 10 -9.79 -2.78 -15.95
CA ALA A 10 -9.93 -1.86 -14.83
C ALA A 10 -9.49 -0.45 -15.18
N ILE A 11 -8.36 -0.31 -15.90
CA ILE A 11 -7.88 0.97 -16.43
C ILE A 11 -8.92 1.58 -17.37
N ALA A 12 -9.45 0.83 -18.33
CA ALA A 12 -10.45 1.34 -19.27
C ALA A 12 -11.73 1.82 -18.55
N ARG A 13 -12.18 1.09 -17.52
CA ARG A 13 -13.34 1.51 -16.70
C ARG A 13 -13.05 2.75 -15.87
N PHE A 14 -11.83 2.89 -15.36
CA PHE A 14 -11.40 4.08 -14.65
C PHE A 14 -11.38 5.30 -15.57
N GLU A 15 -10.80 5.16 -16.77
CA GLU A 15 -10.80 6.20 -17.81
C GLU A 15 -12.23 6.64 -18.16
N GLU A 16 -13.13 5.68 -18.35
CA GLU A 16 -14.53 5.95 -18.65
C GLU A 16 -15.26 6.62 -17.47
N ALA A 17 -15.03 6.17 -16.24
CA ALA A 17 -15.66 6.74 -15.05
C ALA A 17 -15.19 8.18 -14.78
N GLU A 18 -13.89 8.44 -14.88
CA GLU A 18 -13.33 9.79 -14.73
C GLU A 18 -13.77 10.71 -15.88
N PHE A 19 -13.84 10.20 -17.11
CA PHE A 19 -14.39 10.97 -18.22
C PHE A 19 -15.84 11.37 -17.95
N ARG A 20 -16.72 10.41 -17.62
CA ARG A 20 -18.13 10.68 -17.28
C ARG A 20 -18.26 11.68 -16.14
N ARG A 21 -17.39 11.60 -15.13
CA ARG A 21 -17.37 12.53 -14.00
C ARG A 21 -16.98 13.94 -14.42
N ARG A 22 -15.94 14.11 -15.23
CA ARG A 22 -15.49 15.42 -15.75
C ARG A 22 -16.52 16.04 -16.70
N THR A 23 -17.26 15.20 -17.42
CA THR A 23 -18.26 15.65 -18.37
C THR A 23 -19.69 15.67 -17.82
N ALA A 24 -19.89 15.38 -16.52
CA ALA A 24 -21.23 15.23 -15.93
C ALA A 24 -22.04 16.54 -15.97
N GLU A 25 -21.38 17.68 -15.90
CA GLU A 25 -21.99 19.03 -15.85
C GLU A 25 -21.99 19.74 -17.21
N LEU A 26 -21.44 19.12 -18.26
CA LEU A 26 -21.34 19.70 -19.62
C LEU A 26 -22.57 19.40 -20.48
N SER A 27 -22.85 20.27 -21.47
CA SER A 27 -23.86 20.00 -22.50
C SER A 27 -23.39 18.89 -23.46
N ASP A 28 -24.31 18.21 -24.13
CA ASP A 28 -23.98 17.05 -24.96
C ASP A 28 -23.04 17.37 -26.14
N GLU A 29 -23.07 18.61 -26.68
CA GLU A 29 -22.08 19.06 -27.67
C GLU A 29 -20.67 19.20 -27.05
N ALA A 30 -20.58 19.78 -25.85
CA ALA A 30 -19.31 19.93 -25.13
C ALA A 30 -18.74 18.58 -24.65
N LYS A 31 -19.59 17.57 -24.39
CA LYS A 31 -19.14 16.20 -24.09
C LYS A 31 -18.45 15.53 -25.29
N ALA A 32 -18.91 15.81 -26.50
CA ALA A 32 -18.34 15.24 -27.72
C ALA A 32 -16.94 15.80 -28.05
N GLU A 33 -16.67 17.05 -27.65
CA GLU A 33 -15.37 17.71 -27.83
C GLU A 33 -14.43 17.56 -26.63
N ALA A 34 -14.92 17.06 -25.49
CA ALA A 34 -14.10 16.89 -24.29
C ALA A 34 -12.96 15.87 -24.51
N PRO A 35 -11.73 16.16 -24.05
CA PRO A 35 -10.62 15.24 -24.18
C PRO A 35 -10.88 13.97 -23.36
N ARG A 36 -10.58 12.80 -23.95
CA ARG A 36 -10.67 11.52 -23.25
C ARG A 36 -9.65 11.47 -22.11
N VAL A 37 -10.04 10.86 -21.00
CA VAL A 37 -9.12 10.61 -19.88
C VAL A 37 -8.24 9.43 -20.26
N VAL A 38 -6.92 9.60 -20.13
CA VAL A 38 -5.93 8.55 -20.36
C VAL A 38 -5.21 8.27 -19.05
N ALA A 39 -5.34 7.05 -18.52
CA ALA A 39 -4.82 6.72 -17.20
C ALA A 39 -3.28 6.82 -17.12
N SER A 40 -2.57 6.70 -18.24
CA SER A 40 -1.11 6.86 -18.29
C SER A 40 -0.65 8.28 -17.96
N GLU A 41 -1.50 9.28 -18.17
CA GLU A 41 -1.20 10.69 -17.92
C GLU A 41 -1.68 11.15 -16.53
N GLU A 42 -2.55 10.38 -15.90
CA GLU A 42 -3.14 10.72 -14.62
C GLU A 42 -2.18 10.43 -13.46
N PRO A 43 -1.93 11.40 -12.56
CA PRO A 43 -1.06 11.20 -11.41
C PRO A 43 -1.72 10.31 -10.34
N ARG A 44 -3.04 10.14 -10.37
CA ARG A 44 -3.78 9.38 -9.38
C ARG A 44 -4.76 8.44 -10.06
N VAL A 45 -4.51 7.14 -9.94
CA VAL A 45 -5.30 6.08 -10.57
C VAL A 45 -5.93 5.22 -9.47
N LEU A 46 -7.26 5.23 -9.41
CA LEU A 46 -8.04 4.57 -8.36
C LEU A 46 -8.86 3.41 -8.96
N LEU A 47 -8.29 2.21 -8.89
CA LEU A 47 -8.88 0.94 -9.33
C LEU A 47 -9.45 0.17 -8.12
N ILE A 48 -10.34 0.83 -7.37
CA ILE A 48 -10.86 0.33 -6.09
C ILE A 48 -12.22 -0.34 -6.31
N GLY A 49 -12.43 -1.52 -5.69
CA GLY A 49 -13.78 -2.13 -5.62
C GLY A 49 -14.33 -2.57 -6.98
N MET A 50 -13.47 -3.11 -7.85
CA MET A 50 -13.88 -3.54 -9.18
C MET A 50 -14.87 -4.70 -9.09
N LEU A 51 -15.90 -4.69 -9.95
CA LEU A 51 -16.86 -5.77 -10.08
C LEU A 51 -16.86 -6.29 -11.52
N PRO A 52 -16.40 -7.51 -11.82
CA PRO A 52 -15.74 -8.47 -10.93
C PRO A 52 -14.39 -7.98 -10.35
N PRO A 53 -13.90 -8.56 -9.25
CA PRO A 53 -12.66 -8.12 -8.62
C PRO A 53 -11.43 -8.49 -9.45
N ILE A 54 -10.36 -7.70 -9.28
CA ILE A 54 -9.04 -8.00 -9.84
C ILE A 54 -8.40 -9.10 -8.99
N VAL A 55 -8.05 -10.24 -9.61
CA VAL A 55 -7.44 -11.38 -8.89
C VAL A 55 -5.91 -11.40 -9.03
N LYS A 56 -5.39 -10.84 -10.13
CA LYS A 56 -3.96 -10.80 -10.42
C LYS A 56 -3.59 -9.46 -11.03
N MET A 57 -2.42 -8.96 -10.64
CA MET A 57 -1.82 -7.81 -11.32
C MET A 57 -1.03 -8.32 -12.53
N ASP A 58 -1.23 -7.65 -13.66
CA ASP A 58 -0.55 -7.94 -14.93
C ASP A 58 0.41 -6.81 -15.30
N LYS A 59 1.23 -7.05 -16.32
CA LYS A 59 2.20 -6.08 -16.87
C LYS A 59 1.57 -4.74 -17.30
N ASP A 60 0.26 -4.71 -17.51
CA ASP A 60 -0.48 -3.52 -17.94
C ASP A 60 -0.43 -2.39 -16.90
N VAL A 61 -0.11 -2.69 -15.64
CA VAL A 61 0.16 -1.66 -14.62
C VAL A 61 1.33 -0.75 -15.06
N ALA A 62 2.29 -1.27 -15.84
CA ALA A 62 3.43 -0.49 -16.34
C ALA A 62 3.04 0.61 -17.35
N THR A 63 1.81 0.61 -17.87
CA THR A 63 1.33 1.68 -18.76
C THR A 63 1.14 3.01 -18.02
N LEU A 64 1.01 2.97 -16.68
CA LEU A 64 0.71 4.11 -15.83
C LEU A 64 1.95 4.97 -15.51
N THR A 65 2.71 5.39 -16.53
CA THR A 65 4.04 5.99 -16.36
C THR A 65 4.08 7.27 -15.51
N ASN A 66 3.00 8.06 -15.49
CA ASN A 66 2.89 9.26 -14.65
C ASN A 66 2.18 9.04 -13.29
N CYS A 67 1.76 7.82 -12.96
CA CYS A 67 1.01 7.58 -11.75
C CYS A 67 1.89 7.75 -10.49
N GLU A 68 1.50 8.69 -9.64
CA GLU A 68 2.07 8.93 -8.31
C GLU A 68 1.32 8.19 -7.20
N HIS A 69 0.01 8.00 -7.37
CA HIS A 69 -0.85 7.30 -6.42
C HIS A 69 -1.67 6.24 -7.14
N LEU A 70 -1.31 4.98 -6.93
CA LEU A 70 -2.04 3.82 -7.42
C LEU A 70 -2.82 3.17 -6.28
N ALA A 71 -4.15 3.15 -6.39
CA ALA A 71 -5.00 2.44 -5.46
C ALA A 71 -5.69 1.25 -6.13
N LEU A 72 -5.45 0.07 -5.59
CA LEU A 72 -6.01 -1.22 -5.98
C LEU A 72 -6.72 -1.88 -4.78
N SER A 73 -7.21 -1.06 -3.86
CA SER A 73 -7.87 -1.54 -2.64
C SER A 73 -9.20 -2.23 -2.94
N THR A 74 -9.63 -3.15 -2.06
CA THR A 74 -10.91 -3.86 -2.17
C THR A 74 -11.01 -4.66 -3.47
N ASN A 75 -9.97 -5.46 -3.75
CA ASN A 75 -9.95 -6.42 -4.84
C ASN A 75 -9.63 -7.82 -4.28
N ALA A 76 -9.40 -8.80 -5.14
CA ALA A 76 -9.07 -10.17 -4.76
C ALA A 76 -7.62 -10.52 -5.14
N ILE A 77 -6.70 -9.54 -5.10
CA ILE A 77 -5.33 -9.72 -5.56
C ILE A 77 -4.60 -10.67 -4.61
N GLU A 78 -4.18 -11.83 -5.11
CA GLU A 78 -3.44 -12.81 -4.30
C GLU A 78 -1.93 -12.62 -4.34
N LYS A 79 -1.43 -12.07 -5.46
CA LYS A 79 -0.01 -11.86 -5.73
C LYS A 79 0.21 -10.53 -6.45
N ILE A 80 1.24 -9.82 -6.00
CA ILE A 80 1.73 -8.63 -6.67
C ILE A 80 2.46 -9.09 -7.94
N GLY A 81 2.02 -8.58 -9.09
CA GLY A 81 2.52 -8.96 -10.40
C GLY A 81 3.59 -8.03 -10.94
N PRO A 82 4.21 -8.40 -12.08
CA PRO A 82 5.29 -7.63 -12.67
C PRO A 82 4.75 -6.35 -13.29
N GLY A 83 5.54 -5.27 -13.24
CA GLY A 83 5.21 -4.00 -13.89
C GLY A 83 5.30 -2.79 -12.96
N LEU A 84 5.18 -2.99 -11.64
CA LEU A 84 5.32 -1.92 -10.66
C LEU A 84 6.70 -1.24 -10.68
N LYS A 85 7.76 -1.98 -11.03
CA LYS A 85 9.12 -1.46 -11.18
C LYS A 85 9.26 -0.37 -12.25
N GLU A 86 8.38 -0.34 -13.24
CA GLU A 86 8.41 0.65 -14.33
C GLU A 86 7.80 2.00 -13.89
N LEU A 87 7.06 2.01 -12.77
CA LEU A 87 6.38 3.18 -12.24
C LEU A 87 7.31 4.10 -11.46
N LYS A 88 8.22 4.76 -12.18
CA LYS A 88 9.28 5.62 -11.62
C LYS A 88 8.79 6.80 -10.77
N LYS A 89 7.51 7.21 -10.91
CA LYS A 89 6.92 8.32 -10.17
C LYS A 89 6.00 7.89 -9.02
N LEU A 90 5.80 6.59 -8.82
CA LEU A 90 4.87 6.08 -7.82
C LEU A 90 5.36 6.36 -6.40
N LYS A 91 4.62 7.18 -5.66
CA LYS A 91 4.89 7.53 -4.25
C LYS A 91 3.96 6.80 -3.29
N ILE A 92 2.72 6.54 -3.70
CA ILE A 92 1.69 5.93 -2.85
C ILE A 92 1.12 4.69 -3.54
N LEU A 93 1.25 3.53 -2.88
CA LEU A 93 0.67 2.27 -3.35
C LEU A 93 -0.31 1.74 -2.31
N SER A 94 -1.57 1.65 -2.71
CA SER A 94 -2.66 1.17 -1.86
C SER A 94 -3.19 -0.17 -2.37
N LEU A 95 -2.92 -1.23 -1.61
CA LEU A 95 -3.28 -2.63 -1.88
C LEU A 95 -4.10 -3.22 -0.72
N GLY A 96 -4.79 -2.37 0.03
CA GLY A 96 -5.59 -2.81 1.18
C GLY A 96 -6.79 -3.66 0.79
N ARG A 97 -7.30 -4.50 1.70
CA ARG A 97 -8.45 -5.40 1.45
C ARG A 97 -8.26 -6.24 0.18
N ASN A 98 -7.15 -6.98 0.15
CA ASN A 98 -6.83 -7.96 -0.89
C ASN A 98 -6.52 -9.31 -0.23
N ALA A 99 -6.05 -10.29 -1.01
CA ALA A 99 -5.69 -11.62 -0.54
C ALA A 99 -4.17 -11.86 -0.61
N ILE A 100 -3.36 -10.80 -0.53
CA ILE A 100 -1.91 -10.86 -0.73
C ILE A 100 -1.28 -11.64 0.43
N ARG A 101 -0.46 -12.65 0.09
CA ARG A 101 0.25 -13.48 1.07
C ARG A 101 1.72 -13.13 1.22
N LYS A 102 2.34 -12.67 0.14
CA LYS A 102 3.78 -12.35 0.08
C LYS A 102 3.98 -11.03 -0.61
N ILE A 103 4.92 -10.25 -0.09
CA ILE A 103 5.38 -9.03 -0.70
C ILE A 103 6.49 -9.41 -1.68
N GLU A 104 6.18 -9.45 -2.96
CA GLU A 104 7.15 -9.75 -4.02
C GLU A 104 7.08 -8.70 -5.12
N GLN A 105 8.18 -8.53 -5.85
CA GLN A 105 8.23 -7.65 -7.03
C GLN A 105 7.99 -6.15 -6.76
N LEU A 106 8.17 -5.70 -5.51
CA LEU A 106 8.18 -4.29 -5.12
C LEU A 106 9.57 -3.65 -5.22
N ASP A 107 10.09 -3.52 -6.45
CA ASP A 107 11.34 -2.77 -6.70
C ASP A 107 11.04 -1.32 -7.06
N ILE A 108 10.55 -0.55 -6.07
CA ILE A 108 10.06 0.82 -6.23
C ILE A 108 10.78 1.73 -5.22
N PRO A 109 12.04 2.13 -5.47
CA PRO A 109 12.84 2.84 -4.48
C PRO A 109 12.27 4.21 -4.09
N GLN A 110 11.47 4.83 -4.96
CA GLN A 110 10.79 6.11 -4.73
C GLN A 110 9.50 6.01 -3.90
N LEU A 111 9.03 4.80 -3.56
CA LEU A 111 7.77 4.64 -2.84
C LEU A 111 7.88 5.20 -1.42
N GLU A 112 6.98 6.12 -1.07
CA GLU A 112 6.95 6.76 0.25
C GLU A 112 5.87 6.14 1.16
N GLN A 113 4.76 5.67 0.59
CA GLN A 113 3.64 5.10 1.35
C GLN A 113 3.18 3.78 0.74
N LEU A 114 3.07 2.76 1.60
CA LEU A 114 2.59 1.43 1.23
C LEU A 114 1.46 1.01 2.16
N TRP A 115 0.27 0.80 1.60
CA TRP A 115 -0.90 0.37 2.36
C TRP A 115 -1.29 -1.05 1.97
N LEU A 116 -1.13 -1.97 2.91
CA LEU A 116 -1.35 -3.41 2.78
C LEU A 116 -2.29 -3.95 3.87
N SER A 117 -3.05 -3.09 4.54
CA SER A 117 -4.03 -3.50 5.54
C SER A 117 -5.07 -4.48 5.00
N TYR A 118 -5.57 -5.39 5.84
CA TYR A 118 -6.53 -6.43 5.46
C TYR A 118 -6.02 -7.31 4.31
N ASN A 119 -4.84 -7.90 4.50
CA ASN A 119 -4.26 -8.92 3.63
C ASN A 119 -3.94 -10.17 4.47
N LYS A 120 -3.19 -11.12 3.89
CA LYS A 120 -2.79 -12.38 4.55
C LYS A 120 -1.27 -12.51 4.62
N ILE A 121 -0.58 -11.39 4.83
CA ILE A 121 0.89 -11.33 4.83
C ILE A 121 1.41 -11.83 6.17
N ASP A 122 2.25 -12.85 6.13
CA ASP A 122 2.92 -13.45 7.31
C ASP A 122 4.40 -13.05 7.42
N LYS A 123 5.03 -12.68 6.29
CA LYS A 123 6.45 -12.33 6.19
C LYS A 123 6.66 -11.02 5.44
N LEU A 124 7.60 -10.21 5.94
CA LEU A 124 8.00 -8.92 5.39
C LEU A 124 9.25 -9.01 4.49
N THR A 125 9.48 -10.18 3.91
CA THR A 125 10.53 -10.37 2.90
C THR A 125 10.19 -9.58 1.64
N GLY A 126 11.17 -8.91 1.01
CA GLY A 126 10.99 -8.21 -0.26
C GLY A 126 10.77 -6.69 -0.14
N LEU A 127 10.89 -6.11 1.06
CA LEU A 127 10.89 -4.65 1.27
C LEU A 127 12.27 -4.02 1.15
N ASP A 128 13.32 -4.81 0.90
CA ASP A 128 14.74 -4.40 0.82
C ASP A 128 15.03 -3.23 -0.14
N LYS A 129 14.16 -3.05 -1.14
CA LYS A 129 14.30 -2.03 -2.19
C LYS A 129 13.60 -0.72 -1.86
N LEU A 130 12.68 -0.71 -0.89
CA LEU A 130 11.84 0.43 -0.54
C LEU A 130 12.54 1.34 0.48
N LYS A 131 13.68 1.92 0.07
CA LYS A 131 14.55 2.70 0.97
C LYS A 131 13.94 4.02 1.44
N ASN A 132 13.05 4.61 0.65
CA ASN A 132 12.38 5.88 0.97
C ASN A 132 10.99 5.69 1.59
N LEU A 133 10.65 4.47 2.01
CA LEU A 133 9.34 4.19 2.60
C LEU A 133 9.23 4.87 3.97
N LYS A 134 8.27 5.78 4.09
CA LYS A 134 7.99 6.54 5.31
C LYS A 134 6.76 6.03 6.05
N VAL A 135 5.76 5.56 5.31
CA VAL A 135 4.47 5.11 5.87
C VAL A 135 4.18 3.68 5.44
N LEU A 136 3.95 2.80 6.40
CA LEU A 136 3.59 1.40 6.16
C LEU A 136 2.35 0.99 6.96
N TYR A 137 1.24 0.78 6.27
CA TYR A 137 0.02 0.28 6.89
C TYR A 137 -0.16 -1.20 6.62
N MET A 138 -0.16 -2.02 7.66
CA MET A 138 -0.31 -3.47 7.58
C MET A 138 -1.26 -4.03 8.64
N SER A 139 -2.25 -3.23 9.08
CA SER A 139 -3.25 -3.73 10.03
C SER A 139 -4.02 -4.93 9.48
N ASN A 140 -4.47 -5.83 10.36
CA ASN A 140 -5.20 -7.05 9.97
C ASN A 140 -4.41 -7.90 8.96
N ASN A 141 -3.17 -8.24 9.31
CA ASN A 141 -2.34 -9.22 8.61
C ASN A 141 -1.95 -10.36 9.57
N LEU A 142 -1.03 -11.24 9.17
CA LEU A 142 -0.66 -12.45 9.90
C LEU A 142 0.78 -12.40 10.43
N ILE A 143 1.30 -11.19 10.70
CA ILE A 143 2.66 -11.02 11.21
C ILE A 143 2.71 -11.51 12.66
N SER A 144 3.49 -12.55 12.93
CA SER A 144 3.58 -13.18 14.25
C SER A 144 4.97 -13.17 14.89
N SER A 145 5.99 -12.72 14.17
CA SER A 145 7.38 -12.75 14.64
C SER A 145 8.00 -11.35 14.71
N TRP A 146 8.68 -11.07 15.83
CA TRP A 146 9.48 -9.86 16.02
C TRP A 146 10.65 -9.75 15.02
N THR A 147 11.13 -10.88 14.51
CA THR A 147 12.19 -10.90 13.48
C THR A 147 11.78 -10.16 12.21
N GLU A 148 10.49 -10.11 11.89
CA GLU A 148 9.98 -9.37 10.73
C GLU A 148 10.04 -7.86 10.98
N ILE A 149 9.87 -7.42 12.24
CA ILE A 149 10.04 -6.01 12.64
C ILE A 149 11.51 -5.62 12.61
N ASP A 150 12.40 -6.49 13.10
CA ASP A 150 13.85 -6.29 12.99
C ASP A 150 14.30 -6.19 11.53
N ARG A 151 13.74 -7.04 10.67
CA ARG A 151 13.96 -6.98 9.22
C ARG A 151 13.48 -5.65 8.64
N LEU A 152 12.28 -5.20 9.02
CA LEU A 152 11.72 -3.93 8.56
C LEU A 152 12.62 -2.75 8.96
N ALA A 153 13.13 -2.74 10.20
CA ALA A 153 14.05 -1.72 10.69
C ALA A 153 15.34 -1.64 9.86
N ASN A 154 15.86 -2.79 9.45
CA ASN A 154 17.06 -2.86 8.62
C ASN A 154 16.82 -2.48 7.15
N GLN A 155 15.65 -2.82 6.61
CA GLN A 155 15.33 -2.63 5.18
C GLN A 155 14.81 -1.23 4.87
N CYS A 156 14.05 -0.63 5.80
CA CYS A 156 13.36 0.66 5.60
C CYS A 156 13.72 1.65 6.74
N PRO A 157 14.92 2.26 6.69
CA PRO A 157 15.43 3.12 7.77
C PRO A 157 14.70 4.47 7.87
N GLU A 158 13.95 4.88 6.85
CA GLU A 158 13.20 6.13 6.79
C GLU A 158 11.74 5.98 7.25
N LEU A 159 11.37 4.85 7.86
CA LEU A 159 10.01 4.65 8.37
C LEU A 159 9.70 5.58 9.53
N VAL A 160 8.62 6.34 9.34
CA VAL A 160 8.10 7.34 10.26
C VAL A 160 6.78 6.89 10.87
N GLU A 161 5.91 6.25 10.08
CA GLU A 161 4.60 5.81 10.52
C GLU A 161 4.34 4.34 10.16
N VAL A 162 3.87 3.56 11.14
CA VAL A 162 3.48 2.16 10.92
C VAL A 162 2.17 1.81 11.60
N LEU A 163 1.43 0.88 11.00
CA LEU A 163 0.17 0.35 11.53
C LEU A 163 0.20 -1.18 11.49
N PHE A 164 0.25 -1.82 12.65
CA PHE A 164 0.30 -3.26 12.87
C PHE A 164 -0.89 -3.79 13.69
N ILE A 165 -1.85 -2.93 14.06
CA ILE A 165 -3.11 -3.30 14.71
C ILE A 165 -3.70 -4.59 14.12
N ASN A 166 -4.20 -5.49 14.97
CA ASN A 166 -4.79 -6.77 14.57
C ASN A 166 -3.82 -7.71 13.81
N ASN A 167 -2.52 -7.62 14.08
CA ASN A 167 -1.59 -8.69 13.75
C ASN A 167 -1.36 -9.58 14.99
N PRO A 168 -0.98 -10.86 14.80
CA PRO A 168 -0.59 -11.72 15.90
C PRO A 168 0.50 -11.11 16.81
N ILE A 169 1.45 -10.32 16.29
CA ILE A 169 2.42 -9.58 17.12
C ILE A 169 1.77 -8.61 18.12
N TYR A 170 0.66 -7.99 17.73
CA TYR A 170 -0.09 -7.06 18.57
C TYR A 170 -0.94 -7.82 19.59
N ASN A 171 -1.62 -8.88 19.15
CA ASN A 171 -2.52 -9.66 20.00
C ASN A 171 -1.79 -10.57 21.00
N ASN A 172 -0.59 -11.05 20.66
CA ASN A 172 0.20 -11.95 21.50
C ASN A 172 1.06 -11.21 22.53
N ALA A 173 1.15 -9.89 22.46
CA ALA A 173 1.91 -9.12 23.42
C ALA A 173 1.21 -9.09 24.79
N PRO A 174 1.95 -9.07 25.91
CA PRO A 174 1.34 -9.14 27.25
C PRO A 174 0.50 -7.89 27.57
N SER A 175 0.91 -6.73 27.03
CA SER A 175 0.16 -5.49 27.10
C SER A 175 0.41 -4.63 25.86
N GLN A 176 -0.52 -3.73 25.55
CA GLN A 176 -0.36 -2.76 24.45
C GLN A 176 0.87 -1.86 24.66
N GLN A 177 1.15 -1.52 25.92
CA GLN A 177 2.29 -0.67 26.29
C GLN A 177 3.63 -1.38 26.05
N GLU A 178 3.75 -2.65 26.45
CA GLU A 178 4.96 -3.44 26.18
C GLU A 178 5.18 -3.66 24.70
N TYR A 179 4.13 -4.01 23.95
CA TYR A 179 4.19 -4.11 22.49
C TYR A 179 4.75 -2.83 21.88
N ARG A 180 4.22 -1.68 22.33
CA ARG A 180 4.63 -0.36 21.85
C ARG A 180 6.12 -0.12 22.10
N TYR A 181 6.60 -0.38 23.31
CA TYR A 181 8.03 -0.26 23.64
C TYR A 181 8.90 -1.22 22.82
N MET A 182 8.47 -2.49 22.64
CA MET A 182 9.21 -3.47 21.84
C MET A 182 9.33 -3.06 20.36
N VAL A 183 8.31 -2.41 19.80
CA VAL A 183 8.36 -1.85 18.44
C VAL A 183 9.30 -0.63 18.40
N LEU A 184 9.18 0.29 19.36
CA LEU A 184 10.00 1.51 19.41
C LEU A 184 11.50 1.21 19.61
N GLN A 185 11.85 0.21 20.42
CA GLN A 185 13.23 -0.27 20.58
C GLN A 185 13.87 -0.75 19.28
N ARG A 186 13.06 -1.28 18.36
CA ARG A 186 13.50 -1.78 17.05
C ARG A 186 13.44 -0.71 15.98
N LEU A 187 12.44 0.16 16.06
CA LEU A 187 12.18 1.26 15.13
C LEU A 187 12.25 2.61 15.88
N PRO A 188 13.45 3.10 16.22
CA PRO A 188 13.60 4.31 17.04
C PRO A 188 13.17 5.60 16.31
N ARG A 189 13.19 5.60 14.97
CA ARG A 189 12.84 6.75 14.12
C ARG A 189 11.33 6.99 13.98
N LEU A 190 10.51 6.07 14.48
CA LEU A 190 9.08 6.07 14.29
C LEU A 190 8.42 7.22 15.08
N THR A 191 7.62 8.06 14.44
CA THR A 191 6.91 9.18 15.09
C THR A 191 5.44 8.89 15.31
N LYS A 192 4.87 7.87 14.64
CA LYS A 192 3.47 7.50 14.79
C LYS A 192 3.27 5.99 14.65
N LEU A 193 2.80 5.35 15.71
CA LEU A 193 2.60 3.91 15.79
C LEU A 193 1.13 3.61 16.04
N ASP A 194 0.53 2.78 15.19
CA ASP A 194 -0.84 2.31 15.34
C ASP A 194 -1.88 3.44 15.40
N GLY A 195 -1.60 4.53 14.66
CA GLY A 195 -2.45 5.72 14.63
C GLY A 195 -2.21 6.70 15.79
N MET A 196 -1.43 6.31 16.80
CA MET A 196 -1.09 7.15 17.95
C MET A 196 0.29 7.81 17.74
N PRO A 197 0.42 9.12 17.99
CA PRO A 197 1.72 9.78 17.96
C PRO A 197 2.65 9.13 18.99
N VAL A 198 3.95 9.13 18.70
CA VAL A 198 4.99 8.65 19.60
C VAL A 198 5.59 9.82 20.34
N ASP A 199 5.32 9.88 21.65
CA ASP A 199 5.87 10.91 22.50
C ASP A 199 7.37 10.65 22.73
N PRO A 200 8.20 11.71 22.79
CA PRO A 200 9.64 11.56 23.07
C PRO A 200 9.92 10.81 24.38
N GLU A 201 9.12 11.04 25.42
CA GLU A 201 9.25 10.37 26.71
C GLU A 201 9.06 8.84 26.60
N GLU A 202 8.13 8.39 25.75
CA GLU A 202 7.94 6.96 25.52
C GLU A 202 9.10 6.32 24.77
N LYS A 203 9.75 7.07 23.88
CA LYS A 203 10.98 6.60 23.22
C LYS A 203 12.13 6.48 24.21
N GLU A 204 12.31 7.47 25.06
CA GLU A 204 13.34 7.42 26.10
C GLU A 204 13.10 6.25 27.06
N GLU A 205 11.85 6.00 27.46
CA GLU A 205 11.50 4.86 28.28
C GLU A 205 11.73 3.53 27.57
N ALA A 206 11.40 3.43 26.27
CA ALA A 206 11.69 2.26 25.46
C ALA A 206 13.20 1.99 25.38
N ASP A 207 14.02 3.02 25.17
CA ASP A 207 15.48 2.93 25.12
C ASP A 207 16.10 2.60 26.49
N ARG A 208 15.55 3.11 27.59
CA ARG A 208 15.99 2.75 28.96
C ARG A 208 15.77 1.28 29.30
N ARG A 209 14.78 0.64 28.67
CA ARG A 209 14.43 -0.77 28.88
C ARG A 209 15.14 -1.72 27.90
N ARG A 210 16.10 -1.23 27.13
CA ARG A 210 16.81 -2.00 26.10
C ARG A 210 17.86 -2.94 26.67
#